data_AF-A0AAU4BQJ9-F1
#
_entry.id   AF-A0AAU4BQJ9-F1
#
_cell.length_a   1.000
_cell.length_b   1.000
_cell.length_c   1.000
_cell.angle_alpha   90.00
_cell.angle_beta   90.00
_cell.angle_gamma   90.00
#
_symmetry.space_group_name_H-M   'P 1'
#
loop_
_entity.id
_entity.type
_entity.pdbx_description
1 polymer ?
#
loop_
_entity_poly.entity_id
_entity_poly.type
_entity_poly.pdbx_seq_one_letter_code
_entity_poly.pdbx_strand_id
1 'polypeptide(L)'
;MIGPVGYDVAVEVGVAAFREGAEPPSDTQVWERLTGAGVEPWLAGRLLIFLPMAYTRRLLPDVSFQDEVIAPGGRVRLPDEPVFTAALARAQRAGRDEIQRVALRSAEFNAVNNALNAGSNLPDLVLDATALAEDLEPVRPGDGGVPSPQAVFEALLDGHGVRLDGEAKAATMLFVHPAPAGRVMAQVDFAVSHPALAMPWLVESLAGHGATWREAIGRTVTKFERGSLHPIVDGLLRPGAASDQVERERYEHPGGTFDLVLGAQLSLFADRPVPSAAPLLDRLLDALRAEPLTRQVHGLRLFICHQDGRLQTNEVLLDGAPWPAGQAVTEKTPAPLPDGLVAVRLFALLTPTDTP
;
A
#
# COMPACT_ATOMS: atom_id res chain seq x y z
N MET A 1 -23.21 3.16 -4.59
CA MET A 1 -23.14 3.07 -3.12
C MET A 1 -21.72 2.67 -2.78
N ILE A 2 -20.95 3.52 -2.10
CA ILE A 2 -19.62 3.18 -1.62
C ILE A 2 -19.83 2.20 -0.46
N GLY A 3 -19.23 1.01 -0.50
CA GLY A 3 -19.28 0.04 0.60
C GLY A 3 -18.74 0.64 1.91
N PRO A 4 -18.91 -0.03 3.07
CA PRO A 4 -18.32 0.45 4.31
C PRO A 4 -16.81 0.64 4.11
N VAL A 5 -16.35 1.88 4.27
CA VAL A 5 -14.93 2.23 4.10
C VAL A 5 -14.14 1.50 5.19
N GLY A 6 -13.20 0.64 4.78
CA GLY A 6 -12.27 0.01 5.71
C GLY A 6 -11.33 1.04 6.34
N TYR A 7 -11.09 0.94 7.65
CA TYR A 7 -10.11 1.75 8.38
C TYR A 7 -8.74 1.05 8.49
N ASP A 8 -8.52 -0.02 7.74
CA ASP A 8 -7.26 -0.77 7.69
C ASP A 8 -6.08 0.13 7.32
N VAL A 9 -6.26 1.02 6.35
CA VAL A 9 -5.24 1.97 5.90
C VAL A 9 -4.93 3.02 6.97
N ALA A 10 -5.97 3.55 7.63
CA ALA A 10 -5.82 4.48 8.75
C ALA A 10 -5.09 3.84 9.94
N VAL A 11 -5.33 2.55 10.17
CA VAL A 11 -4.65 1.77 11.20
C VAL A 11 -3.16 1.60 10.87
N GLU A 12 -2.76 1.31 9.62
CA GLU A 12 -1.33 1.28 9.24
C GLU A 12 -0.65 2.64 9.45
N VAL A 13 -1.34 3.74 9.13
CA VAL A 13 -0.87 5.10 9.41
C VAL A 13 -0.69 5.33 10.91
N GLY A 14 -1.65 4.91 11.73
CA GLY A 14 -1.56 5.01 13.19
C GLY A 14 -0.39 4.21 13.75
N VAL A 15 -0.22 2.95 13.32
CA VAL A 15 0.90 2.09 13.71
C VAL A 15 2.23 2.75 13.37
N ALA A 16 2.38 3.32 12.17
CA ALA A 16 3.58 4.03 11.79
C ALA A 16 3.88 5.23 12.70
N ALA A 17 2.86 6.03 13.07
CA ALA A 17 3.02 7.17 13.96
C ALA A 17 3.53 6.75 15.36
N PHE A 18 3.06 5.62 15.89
CA PHE A 18 3.55 5.05 17.16
C PHE A 18 4.97 4.48 17.06
N ARG A 19 5.39 4.03 15.88
CA ARG A 19 6.70 3.40 15.68
C ARG A 19 7.82 4.38 15.35
N GLU A 20 7.50 5.59 14.95
CA GLU A 20 8.48 6.56 14.48
C GLU A 20 9.41 7.08 15.59
N GLY A 21 10.71 7.02 15.32
CA GLY A 21 11.79 7.46 16.21
C GLY A 21 12.56 6.29 16.86
N ALA A 22 13.72 6.57 17.44
CA ALA A 22 14.48 5.58 18.22
C ALA A 22 13.72 5.20 19.50
N GLU A 23 13.18 6.20 20.21
CA GLU A 23 12.36 6.03 21.40
C GLU A 23 10.86 6.05 21.07
N PRO A 24 10.00 5.40 21.88
CA PRO A 24 8.56 5.54 21.74
C PRO A 24 8.12 7.01 21.89
N PRO A 25 7.29 7.55 20.98
CA PRO A 25 6.85 8.95 21.04
C PRO A 25 5.92 9.23 22.24
N SER A 26 5.61 10.48 22.60
CA SER A 26 4.50 10.79 23.52
C SER A 26 3.15 10.78 22.79
N ASP A 27 2.02 10.74 23.52
CA ASP A 27 0.68 10.79 22.88
C ASP A 27 0.48 12.11 22.14
N THR A 28 0.99 13.22 22.68
CA THR A 28 1.03 14.52 22.00
C THR A 28 1.81 14.45 20.70
N GLN A 29 2.98 13.79 20.68
CA GLN A 29 3.76 13.63 19.45
C GLN A 29 3.03 12.77 18.41
N VAL A 30 2.37 11.68 18.82
CA VAL A 30 1.58 10.85 17.91
C VAL A 30 0.38 11.64 17.37
N TRP A 31 -0.33 12.39 18.21
CA TRP A 31 -1.41 13.29 17.80
C TRP A 31 -0.95 14.31 16.76
N GLU A 32 0.13 15.04 17.05
CA GLU A 32 0.69 16.07 16.16
C GLU A 32 1.14 15.50 14.82
N ARG A 33 1.74 14.29 14.83
CA ARG A 33 2.11 13.58 13.59
C ARG A 33 0.89 13.21 12.76
N LEU A 34 -0.13 12.62 13.36
CA LEU A 34 -1.35 12.21 12.66
C LEU A 34 -2.06 13.43 12.07
N THR A 35 -2.37 14.41 12.90
CA THR A 35 -3.10 15.61 12.48
C THR A 35 -2.30 16.50 11.54
N GLY A 36 -0.99 16.66 11.77
CA GLY A 36 -0.08 17.36 10.86
C GLY A 36 0.07 16.69 9.50
N ALA A 37 -0.13 15.37 9.42
CA ALA A 37 -0.20 14.60 8.17
C ALA A 37 -1.61 14.53 7.55
N GLY A 38 -2.54 15.35 8.05
CA GLY A 38 -3.90 15.48 7.50
C GLY A 38 -4.90 14.41 7.95
N VAL A 39 -4.58 13.61 8.98
CA VAL A 39 -5.58 12.75 9.64
C VAL A 39 -6.54 13.63 10.42
N GLU A 40 -7.84 13.47 10.23
CA GLU A 40 -8.84 14.26 10.91
C GLU A 40 -8.83 14.00 12.44
N PRO A 41 -9.07 15.03 13.28
CA PRO A 41 -8.97 14.90 14.74
C PRO A 41 -9.78 13.76 15.34
N TRP A 42 -11.02 13.55 14.87
CA TRP A 42 -11.90 12.49 15.37
C TRP A 42 -11.34 11.07 15.12
N LEU A 43 -10.58 10.88 14.04
CA LEU A 43 -9.94 9.61 13.69
C LEU A 43 -8.60 9.49 14.42
N ALA A 44 -7.81 10.56 14.50
CA ALA A 44 -6.56 10.58 15.24
C ALA A 44 -6.76 10.22 16.73
N GLY A 45 -7.81 10.76 17.37
CA GLY A 45 -8.17 10.42 18.75
C GLY A 45 -8.52 8.96 18.93
N ARG A 46 -9.28 8.38 18.00
CA ARG A 46 -9.60 6.94 18.01
C ARG A 46 -8.36 6.08 17.82
N LEU A 47 -7.48 6.42 16.89
CA LEU A 47 -6.22 5.70 16.68
C LEU A 47 -5.34 5.74 17.94
N LEU A 48 -5.27 6.88 18.63
CA LEU A 48 -4.53 7.01 19.89
C LEU A 48 -5.04 6.07 20.99
N ILE A 49 -6.35 5.90 21.09
CA ILE A 49 -6.99 5.10 22.14
C ILE A 49 -7.00 3.62 21.76
N PHE A 50 -7.48 3.30 20.56
CA PHE A 50 -7.83 1.94 20.19
C PHE A 50 -6.65 1.11 19.69
N LEU A 51 -5.59 1.71 19.13
CA LEU A 51 -4.41 0.93 18.74
C LEU A 51 -3.67 0.33 19.94
N PRO A 52 -3.27 1.11 20.97
CA PRO A 52 -2.69 0.53 22.18
C PRO A 52 -3.61 -0.53 22.80
N MET A 53 -4.91 -0.24 22.94
CA MET A 53 -5.91 -1.15 23.49
C MET A 53 -5.95 -2.50 22.74
N ALA A 54 -6.12 -2.47 21.41
CA ALA A 54 -6.17 -3.66 20.58
C ALA A 54 -4.88 -4.51 20.68
N TYR A 55 -3.72 -3.84 20.70
CA TYR A 55 -2.42 -4.50 20.80
C TYR A 55 -2.17 -5.09 22.20
N THR A 56 -2.62 -4.43 23.26
CA THR A 56 -2.58 -4.95 24.64
C THR A 56 -3.43 -6.20 24.79
N ARG A 57 -4.66 -6.17 24.27
CA ARG A 57 -5.57 -7.32 24.34
C ARG A 57 -5.04 -8.51 23.57
N ARG A 58 -4.34 -8.29 22.44
CA ARG A 58 -3.58 -9.36 21.78
C ARG A 58 -2.43 -9.88 22.65
N LEU A 59 -1.66 -8.98 23.26
CA LEU A 59 -0.47 -9.35 24.04
C LEU A 59 -0.83 -10.15 25.29
N LEU A 60 -2.00 -9.93 25.88
CA LEU A 60 -2.44 -10.49 27.15
C LEU A 60 -3.74 -11.30 26.99
N PRO A 61 -3.71 -12.43 26.26
CA PRO A 61 -4.92 -13.19 25.94
C PRO A 61 -5.58 -13.84 27.17
N ASP A 62 -4.85 -14.01 28.27
CA ASP A 62 -5.34 -14.63 29.51
C ASP A 62 -6.06 -13.63 30.44
N VAL A 63 -6.08 -12.34 30.10
CA VAL A 63 -6.78 -11.30 30.88
C VAL A 63 -8.20 -11.14 30.32
N SER A 64 -9.19 -11.04 31.22
CA SER A 64 -10.57 -10.74 30.81
C SER A 64 -10.78 -9.23 30.73
N PHE A 65 -11.09 -8.74 29.52
CA PHE A 65 -11.38 -7.33 29.26
C PHE A 65 -12.88 -7.13 29.01
N GLN A 66 -13.41 -5.96 29.40
CA GLN A 66 -14.76 -5.56 28.97
C GLN A 66 -14.76 -5.10 27.51
N ASP A 67 -15.86 -5.36 26.80
CA ASP A 67 -16.08 -4.94 25.41
C ASP A 67 -16.70 -3.54 25.29
N GLU A 68 -16.54 -2.71 26.33
CA GLU A 68 -17.06 -1.34 26.38
C GLU A 68 -15.97 -0.37 26.82
N VAL A 69 -16.02 0.85 26.28
CA VAL A 69 -15.38 2.02 26.87
C VAL A 69 -16.45 2.95 27.43
N ILE A 70 -16.18 3.52 28.60
CA ILE A 70 -17.08 4.46 29.28
C ILE A 70 -16.56 5.87 29.00
N ALA A 71 -17.38 6.71 28.39
CA ALA A 71 -17.11 8.13 28.20
C ALA A 71 -18.14 8.97 28.97
N PRO A 72 -17.90 10.27 29.22
CA PRO A 72 -18.86 11.14 29.92
C PRO A 72 -20.29 11.12 29.32
N GLY A 73 -20.40 11.04 28.00
CA GLY A 73 -21.62 11.03 27.22
C GLY A 73 -22.24 9.64 27.01
N GLY A 74 -21.63 8.57 27.50
CA GLY A 74 -22.21 7.22 27.44
C GLY A 74 -21.20 6.09 27.27
N ARG A 75 -21.70 4.93 26.88
CA ARG A 75 -20.89 3.73 26.64
C ARG A 75 -20.73 3.50 25.15
N VAL A 76 -19.53 3.14 24.72
CA VAL A 76 -19.24 2.71 23.35
C VAL A 76 -18.85 1.25 23.37
N ARG A 77 -19.59 0.42 22.64
CA ARG A 77 -19.29 -1.01 22.49
C ARG A 77 -18.17 -1.19 21.46
N LEU A 78 -17.08 -1.82 21.87
CA LEU A 78 -15.89 -2.00 21.05
C LEU A 78 -16.13 -2.84 19.78
N PRO A 79 -16.95 -3.92 19.79
CA PRO A 79 -17.29 -4.63 18.56
C PRO A 79 -18.08 -3.80 17.54
N ASP A 80 -18.74 -2.73 18.00
CA ASP A 80 -19.53 -1.82 17.16
C ASP A 80 -18.71 -0.60 16.69
N GLU A 81 -17.47 -0.43 17.19
CA GLU A 81 -16.58 0.68 16.84
C GLU A 81 -15.57 0.27 15.75
N PRO A 82 -15.74 0.77 14.51
CA PRO A 82 -15.04 0.23 13.34
C PRO A 82 -13.52 0.45 13.38
N VAL A 83 -13.03 1.52 14.02
CA VAL A 83 -11.57 1.75 14.15
C VAL A 83 -10.96 0.73 15.11
N PHE A 84 -11.66 0.38 16.19
CA PHE A 84 -11.21 -0.68 17.11
C PHE A 84 -11.20 -2.04 16.42
N THR A 85 -12.26 -2.39 15.68
CA THR A 85 -12.31 -3.67 14.94
C THR A 85 -11.15 -3.79 13.96
N ALA A 86 -10.85 -2.74 13.20
CA ALA A 86 -9.70 -2.70 12.29
C ALA A 86 -8.36 -2.81 13.03
N ALA A 87 -8.21 -2.09 14.14
CA ALA A 87 -7.03 -2.14 14.98
C ALA A 87 -6.80 -3.55 15.55
N LEU A 88 -7.85 -4.22 16.03
CA LEU A 88 -7.78 -5.59 16.55
C LEU A 88 -7.39 -6.59 15.46
N ALA A 89 -7.99 -6.49 14.27
CA ALA A 89 -7.64 -7.34 13.13
C ALA A 89 -6.18 -7.15 12.70
N ARG A 90 -5.67 -5.91 12.68
CA ARG A 90 -4.27 -5.63 12.39
C ARG A 90 -3.34 -6.07 13.51
N ALA A 91 -3.76 -5.90 14.76
CA ALA A 91 -3.01 -6.33 15.92
C ALA A 91 -2.67 -7.80 15.80
N GLN A 92 -3.55 -8.69 15.30
CA GLN A 92 -3.29 -10.14 15.14
C GLN A 92 -2.05 -10.50 14.30
N ARG A 93 -1.59 -9.59 13.43
CA ARG A 93 -0.45 -9.83 12.52
C ARG A 93 0.82 -9.08 12.92
N ALA A 94 0.77 -8.27 13.98
CA ALA A 94 1.92 -7.52 14.50
C ALA A 94 3.10 -8.41 14.94
N GLY A 95 4.33 -7.93 14.74
CA GLY A 95 5.54 -8.52 15.30
C GLY A 95 5.79 -8.08 16.75
N ARG A 96 6.75 -8.72 17.43
CA ARG A 96 7.11 -8.42 18.82
C ARG A 96 7.50 -6.95 19.03
N ASP A 97 8.33 -6.39 18.15
CA ASP A 97 8.82 -5.00 18.25
C ASP A 97 7.68 -4.00 18.12
N GLU A 98 6.71 -4.29 17.25
CA GLU A 98 5.52 -3.45 17.06
C GLU A 98 4.61 -3.52 18.29
N ILE A 99 4.38 -4.73 18.84
CA ILE A 99 3.63 -4.91 20.08
C ILE A 99 4.26 -4.12 21.23
N GLN A 100 5.59 -4.18 21.38
CA GLN A 100 6.28 -3.43 22.43
C GLN A 100 6.11 -1.91 22.28
N ARG A 101 6.11 -1.38 21.04
CA ARG A 101 5.95 0.06 20.81
C ARG A 101 4.52 0.57 20.99
N VAL A 102 3.53 -0.25 20.66
CA VAL A 102 2.11 0.15 20.66
C VAL A 102 1.41 -0.24 21.95
N ALA A 103 1.49 -1.50 22.38
CA ALA A 103 0.71 -2.04 23.50
C ALA A 103 1.08 -1.41 24.86
N LEU A 104 2.37 -1.14 25.09
CA LEU A 104 2.86 -0.65 26.39
C LEU A 104 2.32 0.74 26.77
N ARG A 105 1.66 1.42 25.83
CA ARG A 105 1.04 2.72 26.04
C ARG A 105 -0.39 2.64 26.55
N SER A 106 -1.01 1.47 26.45
CA SER A 106 -2.40 1.29 26.83
C SER A 106 -2.58 1.50 28.34
N ALA A 107 -3.64 2.22 28.71
CA ALA A 107 -4.08 2.28 30.09
C ALA A 107 -4.41 0.88 30.66
N GLU A 108 -4.93 -0.02 29.81
CA GLU A 108 -5.20 -1.41 30.20
C GLU A 108 -3.89 -2.16 30.51
N PHE A 109 -2.83 -1.95 29.72
CA PHE A 109 -1.52 -2.55 29.99
C PHE A 109 -0.96 -2.06 31.31
N ASN A 110 -1.04 -0.75 31.57
CA ASN A 110 -0.59 -0.15 32.83
C ASN A 110 -1.38 -0.70 34.03
N ALA A 111 -2.71 -0.87 33.89
CA ALA A 111 -3.55 -1.45 34.94
C ALA A 111 -3.15 -2.90 35.24
N VAL A 112 -2.96 -3.73 34.20
CA VAL A 112 -2.47 -5.11 34.38
C VAL A 112 -1.10 -5.11 35.05
N ASN A 113 -0.14 -4.32 34.55
CA ASN A 113 1.21 -4.27 35.11
C ASN A 113 1.20 -3.87 36.59
N ASN A 114 0.38 -2.90 36.99
CA ASN A 114 0.23 -2.49 38.39
C ASN A 114 -0.37 -3.62 39.24
N ALA A 115 -1.39 -4.34 38.74
CA ALA A 115 -1.99 -5.45 39.45
C ALA A 115 -1.02 -6.63 39.65
N LEU A 116 -0.20 -6.93 38.64
CA LEU A 116 0.85 -7.95 38.72
C LEU A 116 1.93 -7.56 39.74
N ASN A 117 2.38 -6.30 39.72
CA ASN A 117 3.33 -5.79 40.72
C ASN A 117 2.76 -5.81 42.15
N ALA A 118 1.43 -5.76 42.29
CA ALA A 118 0.73 -5.93 43.57
C ALA A 118 0.52 -7.41 43.98
N GLY A 119 1.01 -8.37 43.19
CA GLY A 119 0.95 -9.80 43.50
C GLY A 119 -0.25 -10.55 42.91
N SER A 120 -1.01 -9.93 41.99
CA SER A 120 -2.07 -10.62 41.26
C SER A 120 -1.49 -11.60 40.22
N ASN A 121 -2.26 -12.61 39.82
CA ASN A 121 -1.91 -13.49 38.70
C ASN A 121 -2.68 -13.11 37.44
N LEU A 122 -2.05 -13.22 36.27
CA LEU A 122 -2.67 -12.89 34.97
C LEU A 122 -4.06 -13.52 34.75
N PRO A 123 -4.27 -14.84 34.94
CA PRO A 123 -5.58 -15.47 34.66
C PRO A 123 -6.72 -15.05 35.58
N ASP A 124 -6.39 -14.48 36.74
CA ASP A 124 -7.36 -14.02 37.73
C ASP A 124 -7.77 -12.55 37.49
N LEU A 125 -7.10 -11.86 36.55
CA LEU A 125 -7.37 -10.46 36.25
C LEU A 125 -8.61 -10.30 35.38
N VAL A 126 -9.59 -9.62 35.95
CA VAL A 126 -10.76 -9.09 35.24
C VAL A 126 -10.67 -7.57 35.31
N LEU A 127 -10.39 -6.92 34.17
CA LEU A 127 -10.40 -5.48 34.10
C LEU A 127 -11.82 -4.96 33.93
N ASP A 128 -12.13 -3.85 34.61
CA ASP A 128 -13.34 -3.08 34.34
C ASP A 128 -13.22 -2.33 32.99
N ALA A 129 -14.32 -1.76 32.52
CA ALA A 129 -14.33 -0.98 31.28
C ALA A 129 -13.39 0.22 31.36
N THR A 130 -12.64 0.46 30.29
CA THR A 130 -11.74 1.61 30.19
C THR A 130 -12.56 2.91 30.18
N ALA A 131 -12.29 3.79 31.14
CA ALA A 131 -12.94 5.10 31.23
C ALA A 131 -12.13 6.17 30.47
N LEU A 132 -12.79 6.88 29.57
CA LEU A 132 -12.26 8.02 28.83
C LEU A 132 -12.49 9.31 29.63
N ALA A 133 -11.52 10.23 29.57
CA ALA A 133 -11.64 11.54 30.20
C ALA A 133 -12.62 12.46 29.44
N GLU A 134 -12.75 12.25 28.13
CA GLU A 134 -13.56 13.06 27.22
C GLU A 134 -14.37 12.14 26.30
N ASP A 135 -15.44 12.69 25.72
CA ASP A 135 -16.22 11.99 24.71
C ASP A 135 -15.44 11.82 23.41
N LEU A 136 -15.61 10.65 22.79
CA LEU A 136 -15.16 10.46 21.42
C LEU A 136 -16.02 11.33 20.50
N GLU A 137 -15.38 12.15 19.66
CA GLU A 137 -16.09 12.82 18.57
C GLU A 137 -16.88 11.79 17.75
N PRO A 138 -18.09 12.08 17.26
CA PRO A 138 -18.84 11.13 16.43
C PRO A 138 -18.06 10.70 15.20
N VAL A 139 -18.19 9.43 14.80
CA VAL A 139 -17.63 8.96 13.52
C VAL A 139 -18.27 9.77 12.40
N ARG A 140 -17.44 10.39 11.56
CA ARG A 140 -17.91 11.20 10.43
C ARG A 140 -17.91 10.37 9.15
N PRO A 141 -18.80 10.66 8.19
CA PRO A 141 -18.70 10.06 6.86
C PRO A 141 -17.35 10.37 6.21
N GLY A 142 -16.76 9.38 5.53
CA GLY A 142 -15.51 9.54 4.78
C GLY A 142 -14.37 8.70 5.35
N ASP A 143 -13.15 9.07 4.96
CA ASP A 143 -11.91 8.33 5.23
C ASP A 143 -11.03 8.97 6.32
N GLY A 144 -11.52 10.05 6.95
CA GLY A 144 -10.81 10.80 7.99
C GLY A 144 -9.45 11.34 7.54
N GLY A 145 -9.27 11.64 6.25
CA GLY A 145 -8.01 12.15 5.70
C GLY A 145 -7.06 11.07 5.15
N VAL A 146 -7.42 9.79 5.27
CA VAL A 146 -6.60 8.66 4.84
C VAL A 146 -7.38 7.81 3.83
N PRO A 147 -7.38 8.16 2.53
CA PRO A 147 -8.15 7.44 1.52
C PRO A 147 -7.73 5.98 1.39
N SER A 148 -8.71 5.09 1.23
CA SER A 148 -8.47 3.66 0.99
C SER A 148 -8.02 3.42 -0.45
N PRO A 149 -6.77 2.96 -0.72
CA PRO A 149 -6.34 2.63 -2.06
C PRO A 149 -7.17 1.49 -2.67
N GLN A 150 -7.68 0.57 -1.83
CA GLN A 150 -8.55 -0.53 -2.27
C GLN A 150 -9.84 0.02 -2.89
N ALA A 151 -10.55 0.89 -2.16
CA ALA A 151 -11.81 1.46 -2.64
C ALA A 151 -11.61 2.27 -3.93
N VAL A 152 -10.49 2.98 -4.04
CA VAL A 152 -10.14 3.74 -5.25
C VAL A 152 -9.79 2.79 -6.40
N PHE A 153 -9.06 1.71 -6.15
CA PHE A 153 -8.73 0.71 -7.17
C PHE A 153 -9.98 0.02 -7.70
N GLU A 154 -10.88 -0.41 -6.82
CA GLU A 154 -12.17 -1.00 -7.20
C GLU A 154 -13.02 -0.03 -8.02
N ALA A 155 -13.07 1.26 -7.63
CA ALA A 155 -13.79 2.27 -8.39
C ALA A 155 -13.18 2.51 -9.78
N LEU A 156 -11.85 2.49 -9.91
CA LEU A 156 -11.16 2.57 -11.20
C LEU A 156 -11.51 1.38 -12.09
N LEU A 157 -11.53 0.17 -11.52
CA LEU A 157 -11.92 -1.05 -12.24
C LEU A 157 -13.38 -1.01 -12.68
N ASP A 158 -14.30 -0.59 -11.80
CA ASP A 158 -15.72 -0.42 -12.13
C ASP A 158 -15.94 0.64 -13.23
N GLY A 159 -15.16 1.73 -13.21
CA GLY A 159 -15.17 2.74 -14.26
C GLY A 159 -14.81 2.20 -15.65
N HIS A 160 -14.00 1.13 -15.71
CA HIS A 160 -13.68 0.39 -16.93
C HIS A 160 -14.62 -0.80 -17.17
N GLY A 161 -15.67 -0.93 -16.35
CA GLY A 161 -16.62 -2.05 -16.31
C GLY A 161 -15.97 -3.42 -16.14
N VAL A 162 -14.83 -3.47 -15.45
CA VAL A 162 -14.22 -4.71 -14.98
C VAL A 162 -15.04 -5.23 -13.80
N ARG A 163 -15.46 -6.49 -13.88
CA ARG A 163 -16.12 -7.18 -12.76
C ARG A 163 -15.13 -8.16 -12.15
N LEU A 164 -14.94 -8.07 -10.85
CA LEU A 164 -14.15 -9.02 -10.07
C LEU A 164 -15.07 -10.15 -9.62
N ASP A 165 -15.38 -11.08 -10.51
CA ASP A 165 -16.17 -12.28 -10.20
C ASP A 165 -15.30 -13.53 -10.12
N GLY A 166 -15.43 -14.28 -9.02
CA GLY A 166 -14.93 -15.65 -8.80
C GLY A 166 -13.42 -15.87 -8.91
N GLU A 167 -12.88 -15.70 -10.12
CA GLU A 167 -11.52 -16.04 -10.53
C GLU A 167 -10.59 -14.81 -10.56
N ALA A 168 -11.11 -13.64 -10.90
CA ALA A 168 -10.36 -12.39 -10.87
C ALA A 168 -10.46 -11.74 -9.47
N LYS A 169 -9.32 -11.34 -8.90
CA LYS A 169 -9.26 -10.64 -7.61
C LYS A 169 -8.38 -9.41 -7.71
N ALA A 170 -8.76 -8.36 -6.99
CA ALA A 170 -7.94 -7.16 -6.82
C ALA A 170 -7.71 -6.90 -5.33
N ALA A 171 -6.48 -6.55 -4.97
CA ALA A 171 -6.12 -6.21 -3.61
C ALA A 171 -5.13 -5.05 -3.62
N THR A 172 -5.10 -4.29 -2.53
CA THR A 172 -4.08 -3.28 -2.29
C THR A 172 -3.46 -3.44 -0.92
N MET A 173 -2.22 -2.98 -0.79
CA MET A 173 -1.52 -2.94 0.49
C MET A 173 -0.77 -1.62 0.62
N LEU A 174 -1.01 -0.89 1.70
CA LEU A 174 -0.27 0.32 2.03
C LEU A 174 0.97 -0.03 2.86
N PHE A 175 2.11 0.50 2.42
CA PHE A 175 3.35 0.56 3.17
C PHE A 175 3.64 2.01 3.52
N VAL A 176 3.87 2.24 4.81
CA VAL A 176 4.31 3.53 5.32
C VAL A 176 5.82 3.54 5.45
N HIS A 177 6.47 4.54 4.85
CA HIS A 177 7.91 4.72 4.94
C HIS A 177 8.29 5.94 5.78
N PRO A 178 9.46 5.93 6.44
CA PRO A 178 10.01 7.12 7.06
C PRO A 178 10.12 8.27 6.05
N ALA A 179 9.73 9.47 6.47
CA ALA A 179 9.78 10.68 5.66
C ALA A 179 10.31 11.87 6.48
N PRO A 180 10.89 12.91 5.83
CA PRO A 180 11.25 14.14 6.52
C PRO A 180 10.05 14.80 7.20
N ALA A 181 10.30 15.57 8.26
CA ALA A 181 9.26 16.31 8.97
C ALA A 181 8.39 17.16 8.02
N GLY A 182 7.07 17.12 8.24
CA GLY A 182 6.09 17.81 7.40
C GLY A 182 5.82 17.12 6.05
N ARG A 183 6.32 15.89 5.86
CA ARG A 183 6.02 15.06 4.69
C ARG A 183 5.64 13.66 5.12
N VAL A 184 4.88 13.01 4.25
CA VAL A 184 4.58 11.57 4.33
C VAL A 184 5.00 10.88 3.04
N MET A 185 5.34 9.60 3.15
CA MET A 185 5.61 8.72 2.03
C MET A 185 4.72 7.49 2.13
N ALA A 186 3.86 7.32 1.13
CA ALA A 186 2.99 6.17 0.99
C ALA A 186 3.47 5.35 -0.20
N GLN A 187 3.75 4.06 0.01
CA GLN A 187 3.88 3.09 -1.08
C GLN A 187 2.64 2.21 -1.08
N VAL A 188 2.02 2.03 -2.24
CA VAL A 188 0.87 1.14 -2.40
C VAL A 188 1.25 0.07 -3.40
N ASP A 189 1.03 -1.17 -3.00
CA ASP A 189 1.01 -2.30 -3.91
C ASP A 189 -0.41 -2.46 -4.43
N PHE A 190 -0.57 -2.49 -5.75
CA PHE A 190 -1.80 -2.84 -6.45
C PHE A 190 -1.62 -4.24 -7.02
N ALA A 191 -2.41 -5.18 -6.54
CA ALA A 191 -2.28 -6.60 -6.86
C ALA A 191 -3.52 -7.10 -7.59
N VAL A 192 -3.30 -7.86 -8.67
CA VAL A 192 -4.36 -8.54 -9.41
C VAL A 192 -4.04 -10.03 -9.52
N SER A 193 -5.02 -10.87 -9.21
CA SER A 193 -4.98 -12.31 -9.46
C SER A 193 -5.95 -12.62 -10.59
N HIS A 194 -5.51 -13.42 -11.55
CA HIS A 194 -6.31 -13.85 -12.69
C HIS A 194 -5.76 -15.18 -13.22
N PRO A 195 -6.58 -16.16 -13.63
CA PRO A 195 -6.11 -17.48 -14.09
C PRO A 195 -5.17 -17.43 -15.30
N ALA A 196 -5.30 -16.39 -16.13
CA ALA A 196 -4.44 -16.21 -17.30
C ALA A 196 -3.01 -15.76 -16.96
N LEU A 197 -2.72 -15.32 -15.73
CA LEU A 197 -1.38 -14.87 -15.35
C LEU A 197 -0.39 -16.03 -15.23
N ALA A 198 0.87 -15.76 -15.57
CA ALA A 198 1.99 -16.68 -15.35
C ALA A 198 2.33 -16.88 -13.87
N MET A 199 1.84 -15.99 -13.01
CA MET A 199 2.04 -15.99 -11.57
C MET A 199 0.70 -15.82 -10.83
N PRO A 200 0.59 -16.25 -9.57
CA PRO A 200 -0.68 -16.14 -8.83
C PRO A 200 -1.18 -14.70 -8.66
N TRP A 201 -0.27 -13.73 -8.59
CA TRP A 201 -0.56 -12.31 -8.39
C TRP A 201 0.40 -11.44 -9.17
N LEU A 202 -0.12 -10.63 -10.08
CA LEU A 202 0.61 -9.52 -10.66
C LEU A 202 0.57 -8.35 -9.68
N VAL A 203 1.73 -7.87 -9.22
CA VAL A 203 1.83 -6.80 -8.23
C VAL A 203 2.58 -5.62 -8.79
N GLU A 204 1.94 -4.46 -8.78
CA GLU A 204 2.55 -3.19 -9.13
C GLU A 204 2.73 -2.30 -7.90
N SER A 205 3.96 -1.90 -7.63
CA SER A 205 4.31 -1.15 -6.40
C SER A 205 4.76 0.27 -6.71
N LEU A 206 4.05 1.25 -6.17
CA LEU A 206 4.23 2.67 -6.49
C LEU A 206 4.31 3.50 -5.22
N ALA A 207 5.22 4.47 -5.21
CA ALA A 207 5.38 5.38 -4.09
C ALA A 207 4.98 6.82 -4.43
N GLY A 208 4.41 7.50 -3.44
CA GLY A 208 3.95 8.88 -3.49
C GLY A 208 4.39 9.63 -2.25
N HIS A 209 4.61 10.93 -2.40
CA HIS A 209 4.99 11.82 -1.30
C HIS A 209 4.04 13.00 -1.27
N GLY A 210 3.72 13.50 -0.09
CA GLY A 210 2.85 14.66 0.09
C GLY A 210 3.03 15.29 1.45
N ALA A 211 2.38 16.43 1.69
CA ALA A 211 2.25 16.97 3.03
C ALA A 211 1.25 16.15 3.87
N THR A 212 0.29 15.50 3.21
CA THR A 212 -0.75 14.69 3.85
C THR A 212 -0.85 13.27 3.27
N TRP A 213 -1.44 12.36 4.03
CA TRP A 213 -1.73 10.99 3.58
C TRP A 213 -2.58 10.97 2.32
N ARG A 214 -3.60 11.84 2.24
CA ARG A 214 -4.41 12.02 1.04
C ARG A 214 -3.57 12.39 -0.17
N GLU A 215 -2.65 13.34 -0.06
CA GLU A 215 -1.78 13.74 -1.17
C GLU A 215 -0.82 12.62 -1.58
N ALA A 216 -0.18 11.95 -0.62
CA ALA A 216 0.76 10.88 -0.92
C ALA A 216 0.09 9.68 -1.59
N ILE A 217 -1.02 9.20 -1.02
CA ILE A 217 -1.82 8.11 -1.60
C ILE A 217 -2.40 8.52 -2.95
N GLY A 218 -2.96 9.74 -3.07
CA GLY A 218 -3.50 10.25 -4.33
C GLY A 218 -2.44 10.28 -5.43
N ARG A 219 -1.21 10.75 -5.14
CA ARG A 219 -0.10 10.71 -6.09
C ARG A 219 0.31 9.30 -6.48
N THR A 220 0.26 8.35 -5.54
CA THR A 220 0.50 6.94 -5.83
C THR A 220 -0.54 6.38 -6.80
N VAL A 221 -1.82 6.63 -6.53
CA VAL A 221 -2.93 6.23 -7.41
C VAL A 221 -2.82 6.86 -8.79
N THR A 222 -2.54 8.16 -8.90
CA THR A 222 -2.38 8.82 -10.20
C THR A 222 -1.25 8.22 -11.03
N LYS A 223 -0.15 7.80 -10.39
CA LYS A 223 0.92 7.07 -11.10
C LYS A 223 0.45 5.70 -11.56
N PHE A 224 -0.30 4.98 -10.71
CA PHE A 224 -0.86 3.66 -11.06
C PHE A 224 -1.81 3.77 -12.25
N GLU A 225 -2.76 4.69 -12.19
CA GLU A 225 -3.71 4.97 -13.25
C GLU A 225 -3.02 5.27 -14.59
N ARG A 226 -2.03 6.18 -14.58
CA ARG A 226 -1.33 6.58 -15.80
C ARG A 226 -0.37 5.53 -16.35
N GLY A 227 0.25 4.73 -15.48
CA GLY A 227 1.31 3.80 -15.87
C GLY A 227 0.83 2.38 -16.10
N SER A 228 0.05 1.83 -15.18
CA SER A 228 -0.08 0.37 -15.03
C SER A 228 -1.53 -0.12 -15.01
N LEU A 229 -2.50 0.73 -14.65
CA LEU A 229 -3.92 0.36 -14.65
C LEU A 229 -4.39 -0.05 -16.05
N HIS A 230 -4.20 0.81 -17.05
CA HIS A 230 -4.75 0.56 -18.39
C HIS A 230 -4.17 -0.69 -19.06
N PRO A 231 -2.86 -0.99 -18.97
CA PRO A 231 -2.33 -2.28 -19.42
C PRO A 231 -2.96 -3.47 -18.71
N ILE A 232 -3.20 -3.38 -17.39
CA ILE A 232 -3.88 -4.44 -16.62
C ILE A 232 -5.32 -4.62 -17.09
N VAL A 233 -6.03 -3.52 -17.33
CA VAL A 233 -7.41 -3.57 -17.83
C VAL A 233 -7.44 -4.14 -19.25
N ASP A 234 -6.70 -3.57 -20.19
CA ASP A 234 -6.75 -3.90 -21.62
C ASP A 234 -6.01 -5.20 -21.99
N GLY A 235 -4.99 -5.57 -21.22
CA GLY A 235 -4.20 -6.78 -21.48
C GLY A 235 -4.66 -8.01 -20.72
N LEU A 236 -5.40 -7.85 -19.61
CA LEU A 236 -5.72 -8.97 -18.72
C LEU A 236 -7.19 -9.04 -18.33
N LEU A 237 -7.73 -7.97 -17.72
CA LEU A 237 -9.02 -8.06 -17.04
C LEU A 237 -10.23 -7.88 -17.97
N ARG A 238 -10.10 -7.03 -18.98
CA ARG A 238 -11.15 -6.75 -19.95
C ARG A 238 -10.55 -6.23 -21.26
N PRO A 239 -10.08 -7.14 -22.14
CA PRO A 239 -9.42 -6.75 -23.37
C PRO A 239 -10.24 -5.79 -24.24
N GLY A 240 -9.60 -4.72 -24.70
CA GLY A 240 -10.21 -3.66 -25.52
C GLY A 240 -10.93 -2.56 -24.73
N ALA A 241 -11.04 -2.65 -23.40
CA ALA A 241 -11.75 -1.65 -22.60
C ALA A 241 -10.96 -0.35 -22.37
N ALA A 242 -9.66 -0.32 -22.67
CA ALA A 242 -8.81 0.86 -22.51
C ALA A 242 -7.83 1.03 -23.68
N SER A 243 -8.26 0.66 -24.90
CA SER A 243 -7.41 0.62 -26.09
C SER A 243 -6.83 1.97 -26.50
N ASP A 244 -7.46 3.08 -26.10
CA ASP A 244 -7.00 4.45 -26.34
C ASP A 244 -5.99 4.95 -25.28
N GLN A 245 -5.76 4.17 -24.22
CA GLN A 245 -4.87 4.48 -23.10
C GLN A 245 -3.63 3.58 -23.05
N VAL A 246 -3.46 2.69 -24.03
CA VAL A 246 -2.33 1.77 -24.14
C VAL A 246 -1.75 1.77 -25.55
N GLU A 247 -0.47 1.47 -25.67
CA GLU A 247 0.15 1.11 -26.95
C GLU A 247 0.14 -0.41 -27.08
N ARG A 248 -0.27 -0.92 -28.25
CA ARG A 248 -0.30 -2.36 -28.53
C ARG A 248 0.58 -2.67 -29.72
N GLU A 249 1.56 -3.55 -29.52
CA GLU A 249 2.50 -3.98 -30.56
C GLU A 249 2.62 -5.51 -30.60
N ARG A 250 2.71 -6.06 -31.81
CA ARG A 250 2.96 -7.50 -32.02
C ARG A 250 4.41 -7.82 -31.68
N TYR A 251 4.63 -8.76 -30.77
CA TYR A 251 5.97 -9.20 -30.33
C TYR A 251 6.20 -10.69 -30.63
N GLU A 252 7.11 -10.96 -31.58
CA GLU A 252 7.53 -12.32 -31.93
C GLU A 252 8.59 -12.86 -30.96
N HIS A 253 8.25 -13.93 -30.25
CA HIS A 253 9.08 -14.59 -29.25
C HIS A 253 9.27 -16.08 -29.60
N PRO A 254 10.41 -16.72 -29.28
CA PRO A 254 10.60 -18.15 -29.53
C PRO A 254 9.54 -19.07 -28.90
N GLY A 255 8.93 -18.63 -27.79
CA GLY A 255 7.81 -19.30 -27.10
C GLY A 255 6.42 -19.07 -27.73
N GLY A 256 6.35 -18.48 -28.92
CA GLY A 256 5.11 -18.10 -29.61
C GLY A 256 4.86 -16.59 -29.58
N THR A 257 3.86 -16.12 -30.31
CA THR A 257 3.66 -14.68 -30.44
C THR A 257 2.82 -14.10 -29.30
N PHE A 258 3.12 -12.84 -28.94
CA PHE A 258 2.43 -12.07 -27.91
C PHE A 258 2.04 -10.69 -28.47
N ASP A 259 1.02 -10.08 -27.89
CA ASP A 259 0.83 -8.63 -27.96
C ASP A 259 1.47 -8.01 -26.72
N LEU A 260 2.37 -7.06 -26.95
CA LEU A 260 2.89 -6.15 -25.94
C LEU A 260 1.87 -5.04 -25.69
N VAL A 261 1.24 -5.04 -24.52
CA VAL A 261 0.31 -4.01 -24.08
C VAL A 261 1.05 -3.08 -23.13
N LEU A 262 1.48 -1.92 -23.64
CA LEU A 262 2.37 -0.98 -22.98
C LEU A 262 1.59 0.22 -22.43
N GLY A 263 1.85 0.56 -21.17
CA GLY A 263 1.33 1.78 -20.54
C GLY A 263 2.23 2.98 -20.78
N ALA A 264 1.76 4.17 -20.40
CA ALA A 264 2.52 5.39 -20.60
C ALA A 264 3.84 5.39 -19.82
N GLN A 265 4.89 5.94 -20.44
CA GLN A 265 6.12 6.24 -19.73
C GLN A 265 5.87 7.25 -18.60
N LEU A 266 6.23 6.88 -17.37
CA LEU A 266 6.25 7.82 -16.27
C LEU A 266 7.66 8.37 -16.10
N SER A 267 7.80 9.67 -16.28
CA SER A 267 9.02 10.42 -15.97
C SER A 267 8.87 11.09 -14.61
N LEU A 268 9.81 10.81 -13.73
CA LEU A 268 9.79 11.22 -12.32
C LEU A 268 11.02 12.06 -12.00
N PHE A 269 10.87 12.98 -11.05
CA PHE A 269 11.91 13.85 -10.48
C PHE A 269 12.56 14.89 -11.41
N ALA A 270 12.39 14.77 -12.73
CA ALA A 270 12.86 15.76 -13.70
C ALA A 270 11.86 16.92 -13.87
N ASP A 271 12.39 18.14 -13.98
CA ASP A 271 11.68 19.38 -14.31
C ASP A 271 11.73 19.72 -15.81
N ARG A 272 12.49 18.93 -16.58
CA ARG A 272 12.68 19.03 -18.03
C ARG A 272 12.16 17.77 -18.73
N PRO A 273 11.82 17.86 -20.03
CA PRO A 273 11.40 16.70 -20.81
C PRO A 273 12.44 15.57 -20.74
N VAL A 274 11.97 14.36 -20.44
CA VAL A 274 12.78 13.14 -20.42
C VAL A 274 12.61 12.43 -21.76
N PRO A 275 13.69 12.00 -22.43
CA PRO A 275 13.59 11.23 -23.67
C PRO A 275 12.73 9.97 -23.53
N SER A 276 12.19 9.50 -24.66
CA SER A 276 11.49 8.22 -24.73
C SER A 276 12.43 7.06 -24.37
N ALA A 277 11.92 6.12 -23.60
CA ALA A 277 12.58 4.88 -23.24
C ALA A 277 12.34 3.75 -24.25
N ALA A 278 11.68 4.02 -25.38
CA ALA A 278 11.47 3.01 -26.44
C ALA A 278 12.78 2.32 -26.88
N PRO A 279 13.92 3.02 -27.12
CA PRO A 279 15.17 2.33 -27.48
C PRO A 279 15.77 1.46 -26.35
N LEU A 280 15.38 1.72 -25.10
CA LEU A 280 15.72 0.84 -23.98
C LEU A 280 14.76 -0.36 -23.94
N LEU A 281 13.47 -0.14 -24.15
CA LEU A 281 12.47 -1.19 -24.23
C LEU A 281 12.79 -2.18 -25.37
N ASP A 282 13.18 -1.72 -26.55
CA ASP A 282 13.59 -2.58 -27.68
C ASP A 282 14.72 -3.53 -27.28
N ARG A 283 15.74 -3.01 -26.57
CA ARG A 283 16.87 -3.81 -26.09
C ARG A 283 16.46 -4.78 -24.98
N LEU A 284 15.49 -4.43 -24.15
CA LEU A 284 14.89 -5.35 -23.18
C LEU A 284 14.11 -6.46 -23.91
N LEU A 285 13.29 -6.12 -24.90
CA LEU A 285 12.54 -7.11 -25.68
C LEU A 285 13.47 -8.04 -26.49
N ASP A 286 14.61 -7.57 -26.97
CA ASP A 286 15.63 -8.41 -27.58
C ASP A 286 16.26 -9.38 -26.57
N ALA A 287 16.57 -8.92 -25.35
CA ALA A 287 17.08 -9.78 -24.28
C ALA A 287 16.02 -10.81 -23.83
N LEU A 288 14.74 -10.41 -23.82
CA LEU A 288 13.62 -11.26 -23.40
C LEU A 288 13.47 -12.50 -24.28
N ARG A 289 13.92 -12.47 -25.55
CA ARG A 289 13.91 -13.64 -26.44
C ARG A 289 14.70 -14.85 -25.92
N ALA A 290 15.62 -14.63 -24.99
CA ALA A 290 16.38 -15.71 -24.36
C ALA A 290 15.65 -16.34 -23.16
N GLU A 291 14.58 -15.72 -22.67
CA GLU A 291 13.82 -16.20 -21.51
C GLU A 291 12.71 -17.17 -21.96
N PRO A 292 12.52 -18.31 -21.28
CA PRO A 292 11.41 -19.20 -21.58
C PRO A 292 10.10 -18.59 -21.05
N LEU A 293 9.22 -18.16 -21.97
CA LEU A 293 7.87 -17.70 -21.64
C LEU A 293 6.85 -18.82 -21.85
N THR A 294 5.88 -18.92 -20.95
CA THR A 294 4.73 -19.81 -21.12
C THR A 294 3.69 -19.13 -22.01
N ARG A 295 2.59 -19.82 -22.33
CA ARG A 295 1.44 -19.20 -23.03
C ARG A 295 0.47 -18.56 -22.03
N GLN A 296 0.98 -17.99 -20.94
CA GLN A 296 0.23 -17.19 -19.98
C GLN A 296 0.58 -15.71 -20.17
N VAL A 297 -0.16 -14.82 -19.50
CA VAL A 297 0.12 -13.39 -19.47
C VAL A 297 1.30 -13.14 -18.54
N HIS A 298 2.33 -12.48 -19.07
CA HIS A 298 3.53 -12.11 -18.32
C HIS A 298 3.59 -10.60 -18.08
N GLY A 299 4.11 -10.20 -16.93
CA GLY A 299 4.29 -8.79 -16.58
C GLY A 299 5.76 -8.36 -16.71
N LEU A 300 6.02 -7.28 -17.45
CA LEU A 300 7.34 -6.65 -17.53
C LEU A 300 7.30 -5.27 -16.86
N ARG A 301 8.16 -5.06 -15.86
CA ARG A 301 8.29 -3.79 -15.14
C ARG A 301 9.71 -3.27 -15.25
N LEU A 302 9.82 -1.97 -15.52
CA LEU A 302 11.07 -1.23 -15.50
C LEU A 302 10.92 -0.04 -14.56
N PHE A 303 11.85 0.11 -13.61
CA PHE A 303 12.07 1.34 -12.87
C PHE A 303 13.57 1.58 -12.72
N ILE A 304 14.06 2.62 -13.40
CA ILE A 304 15.45 3.07 -13.31
C ILE A 304 15.49 4.49 -12.77
N CYS A 305 16.44 4.75 -11.86
CA CYS A 305 16.67 6.06 -11.27
C CYS A 305 18.13 6.43 -11.44
N HIS A 306 18.41 7.65 -11.91
CA HIS A 306 19.74 8.21 -12.06
C HIS A 306 19.86 9.51 -11.29
N GLN A 307 21.05 9.74 -10.71
CA GLN A 307 21.46 11.01 -10.11
C GLN A 307 22.76 11.43 -10.78
N ASP A 308 22.76 12.58 -11.45
CA ASP A 308 23.94 13.15 -12.12
C ASP A 308 24.62 12.14 -13.06
N GLY A 309 23.80 11.51 -13.90
CA GLY A 309 24.23 10.50 -14.87
C GLY A 309 24.52 9.12 -14.29
N ARG A 310 24.50 8.95 -12.95
CA ARG A 310 24.84 7.70 -12.27
C ARG A 310 23.60 6.93 -11.85
N LEU A 311 23.52 5.66 -12.26
CA LEU A 311 22.44 4.74 -11.89
C LEU A 311 22.40 4.54 -10.35
N GLN A 312 21.27 4.90 -9.74
CA GLN A 312 20.99 4.75 -8.31
C GLN A 312 20.07 3.56 -8.02
N THR A 313 19.13 3.29 -8.92
CA THR A 313 18.18 2.18 -8.80
C THR A 313 18.04 1.48 -10.14
N ASN A 314 18.15 0.15 -10.13
CA ASN A 314 18.03 -0.69 -11.31
C ASN A 314 17.03 -1.83 -11.05
N GLU A 315 15.75 -1.53 -11.21
CA GLU A 315 14.70 -2.51 -11.02
C GLU A 315 14.12 -2.90 -12.39
N VAL A 316 14.40 -4.12 -12.81
CA VAL A 316 13.78 -4.74 -13.98
C VAL A 316 13.18 -6.05 -13.51
N LEU A 317 11.86 -6.16 -13.56
CA LEU A 317 11.15 -7.35 -13.10
C LEU A 317 10.42 -8.03 -14.27
N LEU A 318 10.51 -9.35 -14.31
CA LEU A 318 9.68 -10.22 -15.12
C LEU A 318 8.82 -11.06 -14.17
N ASP A 319 7.50 -10.98 -14.29
CA ASP A 319 6.54 -11.64 -13.40
C ASP A 319 6.81 -11.36 -11.92
N GLY A 320 7.08 -10.10 -11.60
CA GLY A 320 7.35 -9.63 -10.24
C GLY A 320 8.68 -10.09 -9.63
N ALA A 321 9.47 -10.91 -10.36
CA ALA A 321 10.80 -11.33 -9.93
C ALA A 321 11.89 -10.49 -10.59
N PRO A 322 13.00 -10.16 -9.89
CA PRO A 322 14.15 -9.53 -10.51
C PRO A 322 14.64 -10.31 -11.73
N TRP A 323 14.86 -9.60 -12.84
CA TRP A 323 15.29 -10.18 -14.10
C TRP A 323 16.73 -9.74 -14.42
N PRO A 324 17.76 -10.58 -14.14
CA PRO A 324 19.16 -10.18 -14.24
C PRO A 324 19.60 -9.78 -15.65
N ALA A 325 19.10 -10.46 -16.70
CA ALA A 325 19.46 -10.10 -18.07
C ALA A 325 18.90 -8.72 -18.45
N GLY A 326 17.68 -8.39 -18.02
CA GLY A 326 17.10 -7.06 -18.17
C GLY A 326 17.89 -5.99 -17.40
N GLN A 327 18.30 -6.28 -16.16
CA GLN A 327 19.15 -5.39 -15.37
C GLN A 327 20.51 -5.12 -16.02
N ALA A 328 21.09 -6.12 -16.69
CA ALA A 328 22.34 -5.95 -17.43
C ALA A 328 22.19 -5.05 -18.67
N VAL A 329 20.99 -4.99 -19.27
CA VAL A 329 20.68 -4.08 -20.39
C VAL A 329 20.60 -2.63 -19.90
N THR A 330 19.91 -2.39 -18.78
CA THR A 330 19.75 -1.05 -18.21
C THR A 330 21.07 -0.50 -17.65
N GLU A 331 21.92 -1.32 -17.04
CA GLU A 331 23.27 -0.93 -16.57
C GLU A 331 24.18 -0.40 -17.68
N LYS A 332 24.02 -0.92 -18.89
CA LYS A 332 24.79 -0.50 -20.08
C LYS A 332 24.14 0.68 -20.80
N THR A 333 23.00 1.16 -20.32
CA THR A 333 22.26 2.24 -20.95
C THR A 333 22.63 3.58 -20.31
N PRO A 334 22.98 4.60 -21.11
CA PRO A 334 23.23 5.93 -20.59
C PRO A 334 22.01 6.48 -19.84
N ALA A 335 22.26 7.31 -18.83
CA ALA A 335 21.20 8.03 -18.15
C ALA A 335 20.37 8.85 -19.17
N PRO A 336 19.03 8.92 -19.02
CA PRO A 336 18.19 9.67 -19.94
C PRO A 336 18.44 11.18 -19.89
N LEU A 337 19.03 11.68 -18.79
CA LEU A 337 19.51 13.04 -18.63
C LEU A 337 20.91 13.01 -17.97
N PRO A 338 21.81 13.94 -18.34
CA PRO A 338 23.19 13.95 -17.82
C PRO A 338 23.29 14.42 -16.37
N ASP A 339 22.38 15.30 -15.93
CA ASP A 339 22.43 15.97 -14.63
C ASP A 339 21.07 15.90 -13.91
N GLY A 340 21.11 15.98 -12.58
CA GLY A 340 19.93 15.98 -11.72
C GLY A 340 19.40 14.58 -11.41
N LEU A 341 18.30 14.55 -10.63
CA LEU A 341 17.58 13.33 -10.32
C LEU A 341 16.53 13.05 -11.41
N VAL A 342 16.60 11.89 -12.06
CA VAL A 342 15.60 11.45 -13.03
C VAL A 342 15.29 9.99 -12.83
N ALA A 343 14.01 9.64 -12.82
CA ALA A 343 13.60 8.26 -12.90
C ALA A 343 12.61 8.04 -14.04
N VAL A 344 12.70 6.85 -14.65
CA VAL A 344 11.82 6.39 -15.72
C VAL A 344 11.16 5.10 -15.25
N ARG A 345 9.84 5.02 -15.42
CA ARG A 345 9.06 3.81 -15.20
C ARG A 345 8.32 3.41 -16.47
N LEU A 346 8.35 2.11 -16.77
CA LEU A 346 7.47 1.47 -17.76
C LEU A 346 6.81 0.25 -17.12
N PHE A 347 5.60 -0.04 -17.58
CA PHE A 347 4.88 -1.26 -17.26
C PHE A 347 4.23 -1.80 -18.53
N ALA A 348 4.40 -3.09 -18.79
CA ALA A 348 3.81 -3.75 -19.94
C ALA A 348 3.32 -5.16 -19.57
N LEU A 349 2.30 -5.61 -20.29
CA LEU A 349 1.89 -7.01 -20.31
C LEU A 349 2.25 -7.66 -21.65
N LEU A 350 2.76 -8.88 -21.60
CA LEU A 350 2.90 -9.76 -22.76
C LEU A 350 1.71 -10.70 -22.76
N THR A 351 0.80 -10.51 -23.71
CA THR A 351 -0.47 -11.24 -23.77
C THR A 351 -0.42 -12.24 -24.93
N PRO A 352 -0.57 -13.55 -24.72
CA PRO A 352 -0.49 -14.52 -25.81
C PRO A 352 -1.61 -14.28 -26.82
N THR A 353 -1.29 -14.27 -28.11
CA THR A 353 -2.26 -13.90 -29.15
C THR A 353 -3.21 -15.01 -29.56
N ASP A 354 -2.89 -16.23 -29.13
CA ASP A 354 -3.65 -17.42 -29.46
C ASP A 354 -4.53 -17.84 -28.26
N THR A 355 -4.69 -16.95 -27.28
CA THR A 355 -5.54 -17.20 -26.12
C THR A 355 -7.00 -17.16 -26.61
N PRO A 356 -7.78 -18.24 -26.42
CA PRO A 356 -9.15 -18.34 -26.94
C PRO A 356 -10.13 -17.37 -26.27
#